data_AF-A0A8J5HYH1-F1
#
_entry.id   AF-A0A8J5HYH1-F1
#
_cell.length_a   1.000
_cell.length_b   1.000
_cell.length_c   1.000
_cell.angle_alpha   90.00
_cell.angle_beta   90.00
_cell.angle_gamma   90.00
#
_symmetry.space_group_name_H-M   'P 1'
#
loop_
_entity.id
_entity.type
_entity.pdbx_description
1 polymer ?
#
loop_
_entity_poly.entity_id
_entity_poly.type
_entity_poly.pdbx_seq_one_letter_code
_entity_poly.pdbx_strand_id
1 'polypeptide(L)'
;MSSLESPQIRMSWADMAQEDKLKEVAAQEEKMEESGRTSIEGATRVKREIAKKETGLSKEQREEIHFRNVVRKKDFICLERANDKIVNILNVLELHIGVFSTAEQKRIVDLVCEMQEKGKNHELGG
;
A
#
# COMPACT_ATOMS: atom_id res chain seq x y z
N MET A 1 -35.72 -0.32 13.66
CA MET A 1 -35.26 0.60 12.60
C MET A 1 -33.97 0.04 12.05
N SER A 2 -34.03 -0.53 10.85
CA SER A 2 -32.92 -1.17 10.14
C SER A 2 -31.84 -0.14 9.83
N SER A 3 -30.63 -0.39 10.34
CA SER A 3 -29.45 0.42 10.02
C SER A 3 -29.19 0.32 8.53
N LEU A 4 -29.13 1.47 7.87
CA LEU A 4 -28.79 1.61 6.45
C LEU A 4 -27.35 1.12 6.27
N GLU A 5 -27.21 -0.12 5.82
CA GLU A 5 -25.98 -0.59 5.21
C GLU A 5 -25.80 0.23 3.93
N SER A 6 -25.04 1.33 4.07
CA SER A 6 -24.66 2.18 2.94
C SER A 6 -24.07 1.28 1.86
N PRO A 7 -24.42 1.44 0.57
CA PRO A 7 -23.88 0.60 -0.48
C PRO A 7 -22.37 0.63 -0.34
N GLN A 8 -21.76 -0.50 0.03
CA GLN A 8 -20.32 -0.64 0.00
C GLN A 8 -19.93 -0.52 -1.47
N ILE A 9 -19.72 0.72 -1.92
CA ILE A 9 -18.96 1.02 -3.11
C ILE A 9 -17.64 0.31 -2.84
N ARG A 10 -17.47 -0.86 -3.44
CA ARG A 10 -16.30 -1.72 -3.23
C ARG A 10 -15.14 -0.98 -3.87
N MET A 11 -14.51 -0.10 -3.08
CA MET A 11 -13.33 0.65 -3.48
C MET A 11 -12.31 -0.36 -4.02
N SER A 12 -11.78 -0.10 -5.20
CA SER A 12 -10.69 -0.90 -5.75
C SER A 12 -9.45 -0.72 -4.88
N TRP A 13 -8.55 -1.71 -4.88
CA TRP A 13 -7.21 -1.61 -4.30
C TRP A 13 -6.50 -0.33 -4.79
N ALA A 14 -6.62 -0.05 -6.08
CA ALA A 14 -6.05 1.16 -6.66
C ALA A 14 -6.68 2.48 -6.16
N ASP A 15 -7.95 2.47 -5.75
CA ASP A 15 -8.61 3.65 -5.18
C ASP A 15 -8.02 4.00 -3.81
N MET A 16 -7.71 2.97 -3.02
CA MET A 16 -7.12 3.12 -1.68
C MET A 16 -5.68 3.64 -1.77
N ALA A 17 -4.90 3.15 -2.73
CA ALA A 17 -3.52 3.58 -2.93
C ALA A 17 -3.39 5.05 -3.38
N GLN A 18 -4.40 5.63 -4.05
CA GLN A 18 -4.40 7.04 -4.45
C GLN A 18 -4.64 7.98 -3.28
N GLU A 19 -5.47 7.58 -2.32
CA GLU A 19 -5.74 8.36 -1.10
C GLU A 19 -4.44 8.62 -0.31
N ASP A 20 -3.54 7.64 -0.25
CA ASP A 20 -2.23 7.78 0.38
C ASP A 20 -1.34 8.80 -0.32
N LYS A 21 -1.25 8.76 -1.65
CA LYS A 21 -0.44 9.72 -2.41
C LYS A 21 -0.94 11.15 -2.17
N LEU A 22 -2.26 11.33 -2.09
CA LEU A 22 -2.87 12.62 -1.78
C LEU A 22 -2.57 13.06 -0.33
N LYS A 23 -2.66 12.14 0.64
CA LYS A 23 -2.31 12.41 2.05
C LYS A 23 -0.84 12.73 2.24
N GLU A 24 0.06 12.04 1.53
CA GLU A 24 1.51 12.30 1.59
C GLU A 24 1.85 13.67 1.00
N VAL A 25 1.24 14.03 -0.14
CA VAL A 25 1.39 15.35 -0.74
C VAL A 25 0.85 16.44 0.19
N ALA A 26 -0.32 16.25 0.79
CA ALA A 26 -0.89 17.19 1.75
C ALA A 26 -0.01 17.36 3.01
N ALA A 27 0.49 16.26 3.58
CA ALA A 27 1.38 16.31 4.74
C ALA A 27 2.75 16.93 4.42
N GLN A 28 3.26 16.75 3.20
CA GLN A 28 4.48 17.43 2.73
C GLN A 28 4.26 18.94 2.57
N GLU A 29 3.07 19.38 2.18
CA GLU A 29 2.71 20.80 2.06
C GLU A 29 2.58 21.49 3.40
N GLU A 30 1.86 20.87 4.35
CA GLU A 30 1.70 21.41 5.71
C GLU A 30 3.07 21.60 6.39
N LYS A 31 3.98 20.62 6.26
CA LYS A 31 5.35 20.73 6.79
C LYS A 31 6.20 21.79 6.11
N MET A 32 5.94 22.10 4.83
CA MET A 32 6.69 23.10 4.09
C MET A 32 6.22 24.53 4.41
N GLU A 33 4.91 24.71 4.62
CA GLU A 33 4.35 25.97 5.13
C GLU A 33 4.84 26.28 6.55
N GLU A 34 4.94 25.26 7.41
CA GLU A 34 5.49 25.41 8.76
C GLU A 34 6.99 25.77 8.76
N SER A 35 7.77 25.27 7.79
CA SER A 35 9.24 25.47 7.74
C SER A 35 9.70 26.71 6.95
N GLY A 36 8.83 27.44 6.25
CA GLY A 36 9.16 28.69 5.56
C GLY A 36 10.23 28.59 4.43
N ARG A 37 10.45 27.41 3.84
CA ARG A 37 11.47 27.18 2.79
C ARG A 37 10.85 27.20 1.39
N THR A 38 11.13 28.26 0.63
CA THR A 38 10.58 28.52 -0.73
C THR A 38 11.21 27.70 -1.87
N SER A 39 12.38 27.07 -1.68
CA SER A 39 13.12 26.45 -2.80
C SER A 39 12.65 25.05 -3.23
N ILE A 40 11.68 24.42 -2.54
CA ILE A 40 11.17 23.06 -2.85
C ILE A 40 9.81 23.10 -3.57
N GLU A 41 9.21 24.27 -3.79
CA GLU A 41 7.87 24.44 -4.41
C GLU A 41 7.68 23.72 -5.75
N GLY A 42 8.73 23.63 -6.58
CA GLY A 42 8.65 23.00 -7.89
C GLY A 42 8.37 21.48 -7.81
N ALA A 43 9.01 20.78 -6.87
CA ALA A 43 8.87 19.32 -6.75
C ALA A 43 7.53 18.93 -6.11
N THR A 44 7.08 19.67 -5.09
CA THR A 44 5.78 19.47 -4.45
C THR A 44 4.62 19.79 -5.40
N ARG A 45 4.74 20.85 -6.20
CA ARG A 45 3.73 21.18 -7.23
C ARG A 45 3.63 20.09 -8.30
N VAL A 46 4.75 19.54 -8.77
CA VAL A 46 4.76 18.42 -9.72
C VAL A 46 4.12 17.17 -9.10
N LYS A 47 4.44 16.83 -7.84
CA LYS A 47 3.79 15.71 -7.13
C LYS A 47 2.29 15.92 -6.97
N ARG A 48 1.84 17.15 -6.67
CA ARG A 48 0.41 17.50 -6.56
C ARG A 48 -0.32 17.39 -7.89
N GLU A 49 0.28 17.87 -8.97
CA GLU A 49 -0.29 17.74 -10.32
C GLU A 49 -0.37 16.27 -10.76
N ILE A 50 0.62 15.45 -10.42
CA ILE A 50 0.58 14.00 -10.67
C ILE A 50 -0.54 13.34 -9.86
N ALA A 51 -0.65 13.62 -8.56
CA ALA A 51 -1.70 13.06 -7.71
C ALA A 51 -3.11 13.48 -8.15
N LYS A 52 -3.30 14.74 -8.57
CA LYS A 52 -4.57 15.23 -9.13
C LYS A 52 -4.89 14.68 -10.53
N LYS A 53 -3.87 14.41 -11.34
CA LYS A 53 -4.07 13.79 -12.66
C LYS A 53 -4.41 12.31 -12.50
N GLU A 54 -3.87 11.66 -11.48
CA GLU A 54 -4.20 10.29 -11.12
C GLU A 54 -5.67 10.13 -10.67
N THR A 55 -6.28 11.09 -9.96
CA THR A 55 -7.71 11.02 -9.59
C THR A 55 -8.69 11.11 -10.77
N GLY A 56 -8.22 11.60 -11.92
CA GLY A 56 -9.00 11.63 -13.17
C GLY A 56 -8.89 10.35 -14.02
N LEU A 57 -8.16 9.33 -13.53
CA LEU A 57 -7.96 8.08 -14.26
C LEU A 57 -9.12 7.11 -14.10
N SER A 58 -9.39 6.34 -15.14
CA SER A 58 -10.34 5.23 -15.09
C SER A 58 -9.89 4.14 -14.10
N LYS A 59 -10.81 3.30 -13.65
CA LYS A 59 -10.51 2.19 -12.73
C LYS A 59 -9.41 1.26 -13.27
N GLU A 60 -9.50 0.82 -14.53
CA GLU A 60 -8.43 -0.01 -15.15
C GLU A 60 -7.07 0.68 -15.10
N GLN A 61 -6.98 1.97 -15.44
CA GLN A 61 -5.71 2.70 -15.45
C GLN A 61 -5.09 2.80 -14.06
N ARG A 62 -5.93 2.98 -13.03
CA ARG A 62 -5.49 3.03 -11.65
C ARG A 62 -4.96 1.68 -11.20
N GLU A 63 -5.65 0.60 -11.54
CA GLU A 63 -5.22 -0.77 -11.28
C GLU A 63 -3.92 -1.07 -12.02
N GLU A 64 -3.78 -0.68 -13.29
CA GLU A 64 -2.55 -0.86 -14.08
C GLU A 64 -1.35 -0.16 -13.44
N ILE A 65 -1.52 1.10 -13.00
CA ILE A 65 -0.47 1.84 -12.27
C ILE A 65 -0.12 1.13 -10.97
N HIS A 66 -1.12 0.65 -10.23
CA HIS A 66 -0.90 -0.07 -8.97
C HIS A 66 -0.11 -1.37 -9.22
N PHE A 67 -0.52 -2.19 -10.19
CA PHE A 67 0.21 -3.41 -10.58
C PHE A 67 1.65 -3.12 -11.01
N ARG A 68 1.89 -2.00 -11.70
CA ARG A 68 3.23 -1.62 -12.15
C ARG A 68 4.16 -1.21 -11.01
N ASN A 69 3.63 -0.89 -9.82
CA ASN A 69 4.43 -0.61 -8.63
C ASN A 69 4.92 -1.88 -7.91
N VAL A 70 4.40 -3.05 -8.28
CA VAL A 70 4.85 -4.33 -7.70
C VAL A 70 6.22 -4.69 -8.26
N VAL A 71 7.23 -4.73 -7.38
CA VAL A 71 8.60 -5.08 -7.73
C VAL A 71 8.90 -6.50 -7.29
N ARG A 72 9.52 -7.30 -8.18
CA ARG A 72 9.90 -8.68 -7.91
C ARG A 72 11.41 -8.85 -7.88
N LYS A 73 11.91 -9.48 -6.82
CA LYS A 73 13.31 -9.89 -6.67
C LYS A 73 13.38 -11.41 -6.52
N LYS A 74 14.24 -12.07 -7.29
CA LYS A 74 14.39 -13.54 -7.32
C LYS A 74 15.84 -14.03 -7.35
N ASP A 75 16.79 -13.10 -7.40
CA ASP A 75 18.23 -13.32 -7.50
C ASP A 75 18.87 -13.50 -6.11
N PHE A 76 18.24 -14.30 -5.26
CA PHE A 76 18.78 -14.62 -3.94
C PHE A 76 19.82 -15.74 -4.04
N ILE A 77 20.99 -15.51 -3.46
CA ILE A 77 22.08 -16.47 -3.41
C ILE A 77 22.49 -16.68 -1.96
N CYS A 78 22.30 -17.89 -1.46
CA CYS A 78 22.92 -18.38 -0.23
C CYS A 78 23.42 -19.80 -0.47
N LEU A 79 24.74 -19.96 -0.56
CA LEU A 79 25.37 -21.24 -0.85
C LEU A 79 25.69 -21.97 0.45
N GLU A 80 25.10 -23.14 0.65
CA GLU A 80 25.36 -23.98 1.81
C GLU A 80 25.73 -25.40 1.40
N ARG A 81 26.44 -26.11 2.29
CA ARG A 81 26.76 -27.53 2.10
C ARG A 81 25.60 -28.37 2.63
N ALA A 82 24.92 -29.07 1.74
CA ALA A 82 23.90 -30.06 2.07
C ALA A 82 24.22 -31.37 1.34
N ASN A 83 24.30 -32.49 2.07
CA ASN A 83 24.64 -33.81 1.51
C ASN A 83 25.90 -33.78 0.62
N ASP A 84 26.97 -33.15 1.12
CA ASP A 84 28.26 -32.96 0.44
C ASP A 84 28.24 -32.19 -0.88
N LYS A 85 27.11 -31.53 -1.19
CA LYS A 85 26.95 -30.65 -2.35
C LYS A 85 26.80 -29.21 -1.89
N ILE A 86 27.40 -28.28 -2.64
CA ILE A 86 27.14 -26.85 -2.48
C ILE A 86 25.85 -26.55 -3.23
N VAL A 87 24.83 -26.08 -2.53
CA VAL A 87 23.51 -25.77 -3.09
C VAL A 87 23.09 -24.35 -2.73
N ASN A 88 22.36 -23.67 -3.62
CA ASN A 88 21.71 -22.41 -3.28
C ASN A 88 20.40 -22.70 -2.54
N ILE A 89 20.35 -22.49 -1.24
CA ILE A 89 19.17 -22.78 -0.42
C ILE A 89 18.01 -21.80 -0.69
N LEU A 90 18.28 -20.67 -1.36
CA LEU A 90 17.28 -19.64 -1.69
C LEU A 90 16.80 -19.71 -3.15
N ASN A 91 17.15 -20.76 -3.91
CA ASN A 91 16.92 -20.84 -5.36
C ASN A 91 15.44 -20.79 -5.81
N VAL A 92 14.50 -20.88 -4.87
CA VAL A 92 13.05 -20.82 -5.12
C VAL A 92 12.38 -19.65 -4.41
N LEU A 93 13.14 -18.83 -3.67
CA LEU A 93 12.60 -17.71 -2.92
C LEU A 93 12.39 -16.52 -3.85
N GLU A 94 11.19 -15.94 -3.80
CA GLU A 94 10.87 -14.69 -4.48
C GLU A 94 10.33 -13.67 -3.48
N LEU A 95 10.81 -12.44 -3.59
CA LEU A 95 10.34 -11.30 -2.79
C LEU A 95 9.54 -10.37 -3.69
N HIS A 96 8.28 -10.16 -3.33
CA HIS A 96 7.41 -9.16 -3.94
C HIS A 96 7.26 -7.97 -2.99
N ILE A 97 7.58 -6.78 -3.50
CA ILE A 97 7.49 -5.51 -2.76
C ILE A 97 6.44 -4.64 -3.45
N GLY A 98 5.70 -3.84 -2.69
CA GLY A 98 4.69 -2.94 -3.24
C GLY A 98 3.40 -3.64 -3.66
N VAL A 99 3.18 -4.88 -3.20
CA VAL A 99 1.92 -5.63 -3.40
C VAL A 99 0.74 -4.92 -2.75
N PHE A 100 0.98 -4.31 -1.58
CA PHE A 100 0.02 -3.50 -0.86
C PHE A 100 0.61 -2.12 -0.60
N SER A 101 -0.17 -1.09 -0.85
CA SER A 101 0.08 0.29 -0.42
C SER A 101 0.04 0.41 1.11
N THR A 102 0.47 1.56 1.63
CA THR A 102 0.51 1.79 3.08
C THR A 102 -0.89 1.79 3.71
N ALA A 103 -1.89 2.34 3.03
CA ALA A 103 -3.29 2.33 3.43
C ALA A 103 -3.85 0.91 3.47
N GLU A 104 -3.54 0.09 2.47
CA GLU A 104 -3.97 -1.29 2.41
C GLU A 104 -3.37 -2.11 3.54
N GLN A 105 -2.06 -1.96 3.78
CA GLN A 105 -1.37 -2.60 4.91
C GLN A 105 -2.01 -2.17 6.23
N LYS A 106 -2.25 -0.86 6.42
CA LYS A 106 -2.91 -0.34 7.63
C LYS A 106 -4.30 -0.93 7.82
N ARG A 107 -5.11 -0.97 6.76
CA ARG A 107 -6.48 -1.50 6.83
C ARG A 107 -6.50 -3.00 7.14
N ILE A 108 -5.58 -3.76 6.56
CA ILE A 108 -5.42 -5.19 6.89
C ILE A 108 -5.08 -5.34 8.37
N VAL A 109 -4.12 -4.56 8.88
CA VAL A 109 -3.74 -4.60 10.30
C VAL A 109 -4.92 -4.21 11.20
N ASP A 110 -5.60 -3.10 10.90
CA ASP A 110 -6.75 -2.62 11.67
C ASP A 110 -7.87 -3.68 11.70
N LEU A 111 -8.14 -4.36 10.57
CA LEU A 111 -9.11 -5.45 10.49
C LEU A 111 -8.68 -6.67 11.32
N VAL A 112 -7.41 -7.07 11.25
CA VAL A 112 -6.88 -8.19 12.04
C VAL A 112 -6.99 -7.88 13.54
N CYS A 113 -6.67 -6.65 13.95
CA CYS A 113 -6.84 -6.22 15.34
C CYS A 113 -8.31 -6.24 15.78
N GLU A 114 -9.23 -5.74 14.95
CA GLU A 114 -10.67 -5.80 15.23
C GLU A 114 -11.15 -7.25 15.41
N MET A 115 -10.72 -8.16 14.52
CA MET A 115 -11.06 -9.58 14.61
C MET A 115 -10.49 -10.22 15.88
N GLN A 116 -9.27 -9.88 16.27
CA GLN A 116 -8.67 -10.38 17.52
C GLN A 116 -9.49 -9.94 18.75
N GLU A 117 -9.91 -8.69 18.82
CA GLU A 117 -10.74 -8.20 19.93
C GLU A 117 -12.11 -8.87 19.96
N LYS A 118 -12.78 -9.00 18.81
CA LYS A 118 -14.04 -9.75 18.71
C LYS A 118 -13.89 -11.20 19.14
N GLY A 119 -12.76 -11.83 18.80
CA GLY A 119 -12.43 -13.18 19.25
C GLY A 119 -12.29 -13.29 20.77
N LYS A 120 -11.59 -12.34 21.41
CA LYS A 120 -11.47 -12.27 22.88
C LYS A 120 -12.83 -12.06 23.57
N ASN A 121 -13.70 -11.29 22.93
CA ASN A 121 -15.05 -11.00 23.44
C ASN A 121 -16.06 -12.12 23.14
N HIS A 122 -15.65 -13.22 22.50
CA HIS A 122 -16.54 -14.31 22.07
C HIS A 122 -17.65 -13.84 21.10
N GLU A 123 -17.40 -12.76 20.36
CA GLU A 123 -18.31 -12.18 19.36
C GLU A 123 -18.10 -12.79 17.98
N LEU A 124 -16.98 -13.49 17.78
CA LEU A 124 -16.79 -14.38 16.63
C LEU A 124 -17.36 -15.75 17.01
N GLY A 125 -18.52 -16.07 16.44
CA GLY A 125 -19.28 -17.27 16.79
C GLY A 125 -18.46 -18.57 16.71
N GLY A 126 -18.64 -19.42 17.72
CA GLY A 126 -18.24 -20.84 17.72
C GLY A 126 -19.40 -21.74 17.36
#